data_AF-A0A258XGX5-F1
#
_entry.id   AF-A0A258XGX5-F1
#
_cell.length_a   1.000
_cell.length_b   1.000
_cell.length_c   1.000
_cell.angle_alpha   90.00
_cell.angle_beta   90.00
_cell.angle_gamma   90.00
#
_symmetry.space_group_name_H-M   'P 1'
#
loop_
_entity.id
_entity.type
_entity.pdbx_description
1 polymer ?
#
loop_
_entity_poly.entity_id
_entity_poly.type
_entity_poly.pdbx_seq_one_letter_code
_entity_poly.pdbx_strand_id
1 'polypeptide(L)'
;MRGMSIATPPVAAKHPHSFSHHGLTVTDDYAWLRDPGYPEVTDKAVLAHLEAENAWFKSRMDERQPVIDGLFKEMRARIKEADKSVPQKDGNWLYWIEFEDGAEYKEWWRRPVGAPDDGSADELILDEVALAEGKEYFRLGAIAVSADGTKLAWSVDDNGSERFTARIKVIATGEVLPDEIPGTLSGLIWVKNDTGLVYSLANENWRTDNARLHWIGQPLESDVELYHEDDEGFRVGAALSANEKWLIISTGDHETGEVRLVPADDPLATPLLVKRRQKGVEYDVDER
;
A
#
# COMPACT_ATOMS: atom_id res chain seq x y z
N MET A 1 -39.11 -24.30 1.87
CA MET A 1 -38.50 -25.09 0.79
C MET A 1 -37.04 -25.26 1.12
N ARG A 2 -36.55 -26.49 1.37
CA ARG A 2 -35.11 -26.73 1.54
C ARG A 2 -34.46 -26.59 0.16
N GLY A 3 -33.63 -25.58 -0.04
CA GLY A 3 -32.87 -25.41 -1.28
C GLY A 3 -32.01 -26.64 -1.54
N MET A 4 -31.86 -27.03 -2.80
CA MET A 4 -31.01 -28.17 -3.21
C MET A 4 -29.59 -27.96 -2.65
N SER A 5 -29.23 -28.75 -1.64
CA SER A 5 -27.87 -28.82 -1.12
C SER A 5 -26.96 -29.43 -2.19
N ILE A 6 -25.93 -28.71 -2.63
CA ILE A 6 -24.89 -29.25 -3.49
C ILE A 6 -24.09 -30.24 -2.63
N ALA A 7 -24.30 -31.53 -2.85
CA ALA A 7 -23.81 -32.57 -1.95
C ALA A 7 -22.30 -32.84 -2.08
N THR A 8 -21.72 -32.57 -3.25
CA THR A 8 -20.31 -32.87 -3.57
C THR A 8 -19.57 -31.61 -3.99
N PRO A 9 -18.29 -31.45 -3.60
CA PRO A 9 -17.47 -30.35 -4.07
C PRO A 9 -17.29 -30.41 -5.59
N PRO A 10 -17.11 -29.26 -6.26
CA PRO A 10 -16.71 -29.22 -7.65
C PRO A 10 -15.41 -29.99 -7.86
N VAL A 11 -15.24 -30.56 -9.04
CA VAL A 11 -14.00 -31.23 -9.44
C VAL A 11 -13.46 -30.48 -10.64
N ALA A 12 -12.31 -29.85 -10.49
CA ALA A 12 -11.64 -29.17 -11.58
C ALA A 12 -11.31 -30.15 -12.71
N ALA A 13 -11.57 -29.74 -13.96
CA ALA A 13 -11.15 -30.48 -15.13
C ALA A 13 -9.62 -30.62 -15.15
N LYS A 14 -9.12 -31.77 -15.58
CA LYS A 14 -7.69 -32.01 -15.74
C LYS A 14 -7.28 -31.67 -17.16
N HIS A 15 -6.45 -30.64 -17.33
CA HIS A 15 -5.80 -30.28 -18.60
C HIS A 15 -4.29 -30.43 -18.40
N PRO A 16 -3.70 -31.60 -18.75
CA PRO A 16 -2.28 -31.84 -18.54
C PRO A 16 -1.43 -30.77 -19.22
N HIS A 17 -0.73 -29.96 -18.43
CA HIS A 17 0.25 -29.01 -18.89
C HIS A 17 1.60 -29.42 -18.30
N SER A 18 2.65 -29.51 -19.11
CA SER A 18 3.97 -29.92 -18.64
C SER A 18 5.00 -28.84 -18.87
N PHE A 19 5.84 -28.61 -17.86
CA PHE A 19 6.99 -27.72 -17.94
C PHE A 19 8.22 -28.45 -17.41
N SER A 20 9.41 -28.02 -17.83
CA SER A 20 10.67 -28.65 -17.42
C SER A 20 11.61 -27.62 -16.81
N HIS A 21 12.20 -27.96 -15.66
CA HIS A 21 13.19 -27.14 -14.99
C HIS A 21 14.32 -28.02 -14.46
N HIS A 22 15.57 -27.61 -14.68
CA HIS A 22 16.76 -28.39 -14.31
C HIS A 22 16.75 -29.87 -14.75
N GLY A 23 16.17 -30.16 -15.92
CA GLY A 23 16.06 -31.52 -16.45
C GLY A 23 14.96 -32.38 -15.81
N LEU A 24 14.13 -31.82 -14.93
CA LEU A 24 12.96 -32.47 -14.35
C LEU A 24 11.70 -31.95 -15.05
N THR A 25 10.90 -32.85 -15.60
CA THR A 25 9.58 -32.52 -16.16
C THR A 25 8.51 -32.74 -15.11
N VAL A 26 7.68 -31.73 -14.90
CA VAL A 26 6.51 -31.76 -14.02
C VAL A 26 5.26 -31.58 -14.88
N THR A 27 4.24 -32.40 -14.64
CA THR A 27 2.92 -32.24 -15.23
C THR A 27 1.99 -31.65 -14.15
N ASP A 28 1.38 -30.52 -14.47
CA ASP A 28 0.32 -29.89 -13.70
C ASP A 28 -0.98 -29.95 -14.50
N ASP A 29 -1.92 -30.76 -14.02
CA ASP A 29 -3.25 -30.92 -14.64
C ASP A 29 -4.14 -29.67 -14.47
N TYR A 30 -3.74 -28.72 -13.62
CA TYR A 30 -4.55 -27.59 -13.19
C TYR A 30 -3.92 -26.23 -13.50
N ALA A 31 -2.82 -26.20 -14.26
CA ALA A 31 -2.15 -24.97 -14.68
C ALA A 31 -3.10 -23.99 -15.40
N TRP A 32 -4.15 -24.51 -16.04
CA TRP A 32 -5.19 -23.73 -16.72
C TRP A 32 -6.03 -22.85 -15.79
N LEU A 33 -6.05 -23.12 -14.47
CA LEU A 33 -6.74 -22.27 -13.49
C LEU A 33 -6.01 -20.94 -13.24
N ARG A 34 -4.76 -20.80 -13.67
CA ARG A 34 -4.03 -19.54 -13.67
C ARG A 34 -4.33 -18.77 -14.95
N ASP A 35 -5.24 -17.81 -14.88
CA ASP A 35 -5.51 -16.92 -16.01
C ASP A 35 -4.29 -16.02 -16.28
N PRO A 36 -3.72 -16.02 -17.50
CA PRO A 36 -2.59 -15.16 -17.86
C PRO A 36 -2.94 -13.66 -17.87
N GLY A 37 -4.23 -13.29 -17.91
CA GLY A 37 -4.72 -11.91 -17.87
C GLY A 37 -4.81 -11.30 -16.47
N TYR A 38 -4.51 -12.06 -15.41
CA TYR A 38 -4.56 -11.55 -14.03
C TYR A 38 -3.78 -10.23 -13.87
N PRO A 39 -4.36 -9.19 -13.22
CA PRO A 39 -5.52 -9.23 -12.33
C PRO A 39 -6.89 -9.29 -13.01
N GLU A 40 -7.00 -9.03 -14.31
CA GLU A 40 -8.27 -9.11 -15.04
C GLU A 40 -8.55 -10.56 -15.48
N VAL A 41 -9.31 -11.29 -14.67
CA VAL A 41 -9.69 -12.67 -14.96
C VAL A 41 -10.91 -12.68 -15.89
N THR A 42 -10.72 -13.10 -17.14
CA THR A 42 -11.80 -13.14 -18.14
C THR A 42 -12.02 -14.54 -18.73
N ASP A 43 -11.16 -15.51 -18.42
CA ASP A 43 -11.34 -16.89 -18.87
C ASP A 43 -12.61 -17.50 -18.28
N LYS A 44 -13.51 -17.89 -19.19
CA LYS A 44 -14.84 -18.41 -18.83
C LYS A 44 -14.77 -19.75 -18.09
N ALA A 45 -13.79 -20.59 -18.38
CA ALA A 45 -13.65 -21.88 -17.70
C ALA A 45 -13.16 -21.67 -16.27
N VAL A 46 -12.23 -20.74 -16.06
CA VAL A 46 -11.74 -20.35 -14.73
C VAL A 46 -12.88 -19.77 -13.91
N LEU A 47 -13.59 -18.77 -14.45
CA LEU A 47 -14.74 -18.14 -13.80
C LEU A 47 -15.83 -19.16 -13.46
N ALA A 48 -16.19 -20.05 -14.39
CA ALA A 48 -17.20 -21.09 -14.13
C ALA A 48 -16.78 -22.05 -13.00
N HIS A 49 -15.49 -22.38 -12.89
CA HIS A 49 -15.01 -23.20 -11.78
C HIS A 49 -15.07 -22.45 -10.44
N LEU A 50 -14.66 -21.18 -10.41
CA LEU A 50 -14.74 -20.33 -9.22
C LEU A 50 -16.19 -20.12 -8.76
N GLU A 51 -17.12 -19.90 -9.69
CA GLU A 51 -18.56 -19.82 -9.41
C GLU A 51 -19.10 -21.12 -8.79
N ALA A 52 -18.67 -22.28 -9.32
CA ALA A 52 -19.05 -23.58 -8.78
C ALA A 52 -18.51 -23.80 -7.35
N GLU A 53 -17.26 -23.41 -7.09
CA GLU A 53 -16.66 -23.48 -5.75
C GLU A 53 -17.37 -22.53 -4.77
N ASN A 54 -17.66 -21.30 -5.18
CA ASN A 54 -18.42 -20.33 -4.38
C ASN A 54 -19.84 -20.84 -4.07
N ALA A 55 -20.52 -21.45 -5.04
CA ALA A 55 -21.85 -22.04 -4.83
C ALA A 55 -21.80 -23.22 -3.86
N TRP A 56 -20.79 -24.08 -3.98
CA TRP A 56 -20.59 -25.19 -3.05
C TRP A 56 -20.28 -24.67 -1.64
N PHE A 57 -19.33 -23.75 -1.49
CA PHE A 57 -19.00 -23.09 -0.22
C PHE A 57 -20.25 -22.51 0.43
N LYS A 58 -21.05 -21.72 -0.32
CA LYS A 58 -22.30 -21.15 0.17
C LYS A 58 -23.24 -22.23 0.70
N SER A 59 -23.45 -23.32 -0.05
CA SER A 59 -24.33 -24.42 0.39
C SER A 59 -23.86 -25.10 1.68
N ARG A 60 -22.55 -25.12 1.95
CA ARG A 60 -21.99 -25.65 3.19
C ARG A 60 -22.08 -24.65 4.33
N MET A 61 -21.99 -23.36 4.06
CA MET A 61 -21.98 -22.32 5.08
C MET A 61 -23.38 -21.80 5.46
N ASP A 62 -24.39 -21.98 4.61
CA ASP A 62 -25.74 -21.44 4.81
C ASP A 62 -26.34 -21.79 6.19
N GLU A 63 -26.23 -23.04 6.65
CA GLU A 63 -26.76 -23.44 7.97
C GLU A 63 -25.96 -22.86 9.16
N ARG A 64 -24.74 -22.39 8.91
CA ARG A 64 -23.85 -21.78 9.91
C ARG A 64 -24.07 -20.27 10.02
N GLN A 65 -24.88 -19.65 9.16
CA GLN A 65 -25.12 -18.21 9.16
C GLN A 65 -25.49 -17.66 10.56
N PRO A 66 -26.35 -18.32 11.37
CA PRO A 66 -26.65 -17.80 12.72
C PRO A 66 -25.44 -17.74 13.65
N VAL A 67 -24.51 -18.70 13.53
CA VAL A 67 -23.27 -18.71 14.31
C VAL A 67 -22.31 -17.64 13.81
N ILE A 68 -22.18 -17.47 12.49
CA ILE A 68 -21.38 -16.41 11.86
C ILE A 68 -21.88 -15.04 12.31
N ASP A 69 -23.19 -14.80 12.24
CA ASP A 69 -23.81 -13.55 12.67
C ASP A 69 -23.61 -13.29 14.17
N GLY A 70 -23.67 -14.34 14.99
CA GLY A 70 -23.37 -14.28 16.42
C GLY A 70 -21.92 -13.85 16.67
N LEU A 71 -20.96 -14.52 16.05
CA LEU A 71 -19.54 -14.19 16.14
C LEU A 71 -19.26 -12.76 15.63
N PHE A 72 -19.85 -12.38 14.50
CA PHE A 72 -19.72 -11.03 13.95
C PHE A 72 -20.19 -9.98 14.96
N LYS A 73 -21.39 -10.15 15.53
CA LYS A 73 -21.93 -9.24 16.56
C LYS A 73 -21.05 -9.20 17.80
N GLU A 74 -20.55 -10.34 18.26
CA GLU A 74 -19.67 -10.39 19.43
C GLU A 74 -18.32 -9.70 19.19
N MET A 75 -17.71 -9.88 18.02
CA MET A 75 -16.47 -9.20 17.65
C MET A 75 -16.69 -7.70 17.54
N ARG A 76 -17.74 -7.29 16.82
CA ARG A 76 -18.13 -5.88 16.65
C ARG A 76 -18.42 -5.20 18.00
N ALA A 77 -19.14 -5.87 18.90
CA ALA A 77 -19.46 -5.33 20.23
C ALA A 77 -18.24 -5.14 21.15
N ARG A 78 -17.09 -5.74 20.83
CA ARG A 78 -15.81 -5.54 21.54
C ARG A 78 -14.98 -4.41 20.94
N ILE A 79 -15.37 -3.92 19.76
CA ILE A 79 -14.75 -2.78 19.08
C ILE A 79 -15.62 -1.56 19.40
N LYS A 80 -14.97 -0.46 19.75
CA LYS A 80 -15.66 0.82 19.84
C LYS A 80 -15.83 1.32 18.41
N GLU A 81 -17.06 1.27 17.87
CA GLU A 81 -17.31 1.61 16.45
C GLU A 81 -16.88 3.05 16.15
N ALA A 82 -17.28 4.01 16.98
CA ALA A 82 -16.71 5.35 16.98
C ALA A 82 -15.43 5.42 17.82
N ASP A 83 -14.27 5.49 17.18
CA ASP A 83 -12.99 5.57 17.89
C ASP A 83 -12.06 6.63 17.35
N LYS A 84 -11.27 7.21 18.25
CA LYS A 84 -10.29 8.24 17.98
C LYS A 84 -8.96 7.79 18.54
N SER A 85 -7.96 7.67 17.68
CA SER A 85 -6.60 7.35 18.13
C SER A 85 -6.03 8.46 19.03
N VAL A 86 -5.05 8.11 19.86
CA VAL A 86 -4.34 9.10 20.69
C VAL A 86 -3.59 10.08 19.79
N PRO A 87 -3.87 11.40 19.86
CA PRO A 87 -3.19 12.37 19.02
C PRO A 87 -1.66 12.31 19.18
N GLN A 88 -0.95 12.13 18.07
CA GLN A 88 0.50 12.09 18.01
C GLN A 88 1.04 13.44 17.56
N LYS A 89 2.06 13.95 18.25
CA LYS A 89 2.71 15.19 17.86
C LYS A 89 3.71 14.93 16.74
N ASP A 90 3.61 15.72 15.68
CA ASP A 90 4.63 15.83 14.65
C ASP A 90 4.77 17.31 14.23
N GLY A 91 6.00 17.82 14.31
CA GLY A 91 6.30 19.25 14.17
C GLY A 91 5.41 20.14 15.04
N ASN A 92 4.66 21.03 14.39
CA ASN A 92 3.76 22.00 15.01
C ASN A 92 2.30 21.51 15.13
N TRP A 93 2.04 20.23 14.83
CA TRP A 93 0.70 19.67 14.74
C TRP A 93 0.54 18.43 15.61
N LEU A 94 -0.70 18.16 16.00
CA LEU A 94 -1.15 16.89 16.56
C LEU A 94 -2.00 16.19 15.51
N TYR A 95 -1.75 14.91 15.24
CA TYR A 95 -2.45 14.10 14.23
C TYR A 95 -3.17 12.92 14.87
N TRP A 96 -4.34 12.57 14.36
CA TRP A 96 -5.06 11.37 14.75
C TRP A 96 -5.90 10.85 13.60
N ILE A 97 -6.32 9.60 13.74
CA ILE A 97 -7.39 9.02 12.95
C ILE A 97 -8.67 8.91 13.76
N GLU A 98 -9.79 9.00 13.07
CA GLU A 98 -11.13 8.86 13.63
C GLU A 98 -11.97 7.91 12.76
N PHE A 99 -12.73 7.03 13.39
CA PHE A 99 -13.77 6.24 12.75
C PHE A 99 -15.12 6.77 13.25
N GLU A 100 -16.02 7.08 12.33
CA GLU A 100 -17.41 7.35 12.67
C GLU A 100 -18.18 6.04 12.95
N ASP A 101 -19.32 6.14 13.64
CA ASP A 101 -20.17 4.98 13.92
C ASP A 101 -20.65 4.33 12.60
N GLY A 102 -20.32 3.06 12.42
CA GLY A 102 -20.64 2.32 11.21
C GLY A 102 -19.78 2.61 9.98
N ALA A 103 -18.77 3.49 10.06
CA ALA A 103 -17.84 3.73 8.96
C ALA A 103 -16.88 2.55 8.76
N GLU A 104 -16.64 2.17 7.50
CA GLU A 104 -15.69 1.11 7.14
C GLU A 104 -14.26 1.64 7.00
N TYR A 105 -14.12 2.95 6.81
CA TYR A 105 -12.85 3.63 6.61
C TYR A 105 -12.69 4.78 7.61
N LYS A 106 -11.44 5.22 7.78
CA LYS A 106 -11.07 6.24 8.75
C LYS A 106 -10.89 7.60 8.11
N GLU A 107 -11.10 8.62 8.91
CA GLU A 107 -10.73 9.99 8.61
C GLU A 107 -9.39 10.33 9.27
N TRP A 108 -8.63 11.20 8.62
CA TRP A 108 -7.35 11.70 9.10
C TRP A 108 -7.49 13.15 9.45
N TRP A 109 -7.14 13.46 10.69
CA TRP A 109 -7.33 14.78 11.27
C TRP A 109 -6.04 15.32 11.84
N ARG A 110 -5.97 16.63 11.97
CA ARG A 110 -4.91 17.32 12.72
C ARG A 110 -5.41 18.54 13.45
N ARG A 111 -4.62 19.06 14.38
CA ARG A 111 -4.80 20.40 14.96
C ARG A 111 -3.46 21.01 15.37
N PRO A 112 -3.34 22.35 15.45
CA PRO A 112 -2.11 22.98 15.91
C PRO A 112 -1.77 22.58 17.36
N VAL A 113 -0.48 22.40 17.65
CA VAL A 113 -0.01 22.17 19.02
C VAL A 113 -0.36 23.39 19.89
N GLY A 114 -1.00 23.13 21.03
CA GLY A 114 -1.44 24.18 21.96
C GLY A 114 -2.83 24.76 21.67
N ALA A 115 -3.48 24.36 20.57
CA ALA A 115 -4.89 24.65 20.36
C ALA A 115 -5.75 23.94 21.44
N PRO A 116 -6.91 24.53 21.83
CA PRO A 116 -7.84 23.88 22.73
C PRO A 116 -8.32 22.52 22.20
N ASP A 117 -8.50 21.57 23.11
CA ASP A 117 -9.11 20.27 22.79
C ASP A 117 -10.64 20.35 22.83
N ASP A 118 -11.20 21.22 21.99
CA ASP A 118 -12.65 21.47 21.88
C ASP A 118 -13.19 21.33 20.45
N GLY A 119 -12.35 20.83 19.53
CA GLY A 119 -12.69 20.62 18.11
C GLY A 119 -12.68 21.89 17.25
N SER A 120 -12.53 23.08 17.83
CA SER A 120 -12.61 24.35 17.07
C SER A 120 -11.45 24.59 16.11
N ALA A 121 -10.34 23.88 16.30
CA ALA A 121 -9.12 23.97 15.50
C ALA A 121 -8.77 22.64 14.81
N ASP A 122 -9.68 21.67 14.83
CA ASP A 122 -9.49 20.38 14.18
C ASP A 122 -9.68 20.53 12.66
N GLU A 123 -8.73 20.02 11.88
CA GLU A 123 -8.68 20.06 10.43
C GLU A 123 -8.72 18.63 9.87
N LEU A 124 -9.74 18.30 9.08
CA LEU A 124 -9.80 17.06 8.31
C LEU A 124 -8.83 17.14 7.14
N ILE A 125 -7.78 16.34 7.16
CA ILE A 125 -6.74 16.33 6.12
C ILE A 125 -6.96 15.24 5.09
N LEU A 126 -7.64 14.14 5.40
CA LEU A 126 -7.99 13.11 4.41
C LEU A 126 -9.22 12.34 4.87
N ASP A 127 -10.20 12.19 3.98
CA ASP A 127 -11.42 11.44 4.23
C ASP A 127 -11.38 10.16 3.37
N GLU A 128 -11.08 9.02 3.99
CA GLU A 128 -11.10 7.75 3.25
C GLU A 128 -12.54 7.31 2.92
N VAL A 129 -13.55 7.72 3.69
CA VAL A 129 -14.95 7.37 3.44
C VAL A 129 -15.42 8.01 2.13
N ALA A 130 -15.16 9.31 1.95
CA ALA A 130 -15.46 10.01 0.70
C ALA A 130 -14.63 9.47 -0.49
N LEU A 131 -13.37 9.08 -0.26
CA LEU A 131 -12.52 8.51 -1.32
C LEU A 131 -12.92 7.10 -1.73
N ALA A 132 -13.55 6.33 -0.83
CA ALA A 132 -14.05 4.98 -1.06
C ALA A 132 -15.48 4.96 -1.63
N GLU A 133 -16.22 6.06 -1.53
CA GLU A 133 -17.62 6.12 -1.97
C GLU A 133 -17.79 5.66 -3.42
N GLY A 134 -18.69 4.69 -3.63
CA GLY A 134 -19.01 4.14 -4.95
C GLY A 134 -17.98 3.16 -5.52
N LYS A 135 -16.94 2.79 -4.77
CA LYS A 135 -15.93 1.81 -5.19
C LYS A 135 -16.20 0.43 -4.59
N GLU A 136 -15.95 -0.62 -5.36
CA GLU A 136 -16.04 -2.01 -4.88
C GLU A 136 -14.87 -2.39 -3.97
N TYR A 137 -13.74 -1.71 -4.12
CA TYR A 137 -12.55 -1.86 -3.30
C TYR A 137 -11.88 -0.50 -3.10
N PHE A 138 -11.33 -0.27 -1.92
CA PHE A 138 -10.52 0.91 -1.65
C PHE A 138 -9.46 0.59 -0.60
N ARG A 139 -8.25 1.06 -0.85
CA ARG A 139 -7.16 1.00 0.11
C ARG A 139 -6.27 2.23 0.00
N LEU A 140 -6.04 2.88 1.13
CA LEU A 140 -4.97 3.86 1.29
C LEU A 140 -3.62 3.11 1.39
N GLY A 141 -2.66 3.45 0.52
CA GLY A 141 -1.32 2.88 0.50
C GLY A 141 -0.34 3.65 1.37
N ALA A 142 -0.20 4.95 1.10
CA ALA A 142 0.67 5.85 1.84
C ALA A 142 -0.02 7.19 2.11
N ILE A 143 0.43 7.85 3.17
CA ILE A 143 0.04 9.22 3.53
C ILE A 143 1.24 9.93 4.16
N ALA A 144 1.54 11.14 3.72
CA ALA A 144 2.66 11.93 4.19
C ALA A 144 2.34 13.42 4.13
N VAL A 145 2.48 14.11 5.26
CA VAL A 145 2.35 15.57 5.33
C VAL A 145 3.72 16.18 5.06
N SER A 146 3.74 17.29 4.33
CA SER A 146 4.95 18.05 4.08
C SER A 146 5.52 18.63 5.38
N ALA A 147 6.83 18.89 5.44
CA ALA A 147 7.51 19.39 6.64
C ALA A 147 6.96 20.75 7.11
N ASP A 148 6.57 21.62 6.18
CA ASP A 148 5.90 22.90 6.46
C ASP A 148 4.43 22.75 6.89
N GLY A 149 3.85 21.54 6.80
CA GLY A 149 2.46 21.25 7.13
C GLY A 149 1.45 21.81 6.13
N THR A 150 1.84 22.21 4.92
CA THR A 150 0.94 22.83 3.94
C THR A 150 0.34 21.85 2.93
N LYS A 151 1.04 20.75 2.64
CA LYS A 151 0.65 19.77 1.62
C LYS A 151 0.49 18.39 2.23
N LEU A 152 -0.40 17.61 1.62
CA LEU A 152 -0.57 16.20 1.89
C LEU A 152 -0.32 15.44 0.61
N ALA A 153 0.59 14.46 0.66
CA ALA A 153 0.73 13.43 -0.35
C ALA A 153 0.03 12.16 0.15
N TRP A 154 -0.73 11.49 -0.71
CA TRP A 154 -1.35 10.21 -0.38
C TRP A 154 -1.44 9.33 -1.62
N SER A 155 -1.50 8.01 -1.43
CA SER A 155 -1.65 7.05 -2.54
C SER A 155 -2.78 6.07 -2.28
N VAL A 156 -3.52 5.71 -3.33
CA VAL A 156 -4.70 4.82 -3.22
C VAL A 156 -4.68 3.72 -4.29
N ASP A 157 -5.21 2.55 -3.92
CA ASP A 157 -5.55 1.44 -4.81
C ASP A 157 -7.06 1.18 -4.67
N ASP A 158 -7.78 1.23 -5.78
CA ASP A 158 -9.23 1.03 -5.84
C ASP A 158 -9.66 -0.20 -6.66
N ASN A 159 -8.71 -1.08 -7.01
CA ASN A 159 -8.99 -2.32 -7.75
C ASN A 159 -8.28 -3.56 -7.20
N GLY A 160 -7.48 -3.43 -6.13
CA GLY A 160 -6.81 -4.55 -5.46
C GLY A 160 -5.57 -5.04 -6.19
N SER A 161 -5.04 -4.26 -7.15
CA SER A 161 -3.82 -4.61 -7.88
C SER A 161 -2.55 -4.43 -7.06
N GLU A 162 -2.63 -3.83 -5.87
CA GLU A 162 -1.48 -3.38 -5.07
C GLU A 162 -0.58 -2.41 -5.84
N ARG A 163 -1.13 -1.66 -6.80
CA ARG A 163 -0.48 -0.56 -7.50
C ARG A 163 -1.22 0.71 -7.15
N PHE A 164 -0.56 1.61 -6.43
CA PHE A 164 -1.20 2.79 -5.88
C PHE A 164 -0.93 4.00 -6.75
N THR A 165 -1.93 4.87 -6.91
CA THR A 165 -1.75 6.17 -7.54
C THR A 165 -1.57 7.23 -6.47
N ALA A 166 -0.39 7.85 -6.44
CA ALA A 166 -0.09 8.94 -5.53
C ALA A 166 -0.56 10.28 -6.09
N ARG A 167 -1.11 11.13 -5.21
CA ARG A 167 -1.59 12.48 -5.48
C ARG A 167 -1.20 13.41 -4.35
N ILE A 168 -1.29 14.71 -4.62
CA ILE A 168 -0.89 15.76 -3.67
C ILE A 168 -2.01 16.79 -3.60
N LYS A 169 -2.24 17.35 -2.41
CA LYS A 169 -3.17 18.47 -2.23
C LYS A 169 -2.62 19.49 -1.26
N VAL A 170 -3.07 20.72 -1.42
CA VAL A 170 -2.90 21.80 -0.44
C VAL A 170 -3.92 21.59 0.68
N ILE A 171 -3.45 21.41 1.92
CA ILE A 171 -4.34 21.07 3.04
C ILE A 171 -5.33 22.20 3.33
N ALA A 172 -4.86 23.45 3.36
CA ALA A 172 -5.68 24.59 3.75
C ALA A 172 -6.86 24.87 2.79
N THR A 173 -6.73 24.52 1.51
CA THR A 173 -7.76 24.78 0.49
C THR A 173 -8.46 23.52 0.04
N GLY A 174 -7.88 22.33 0.29
CA GLY A 174 -8.32 21.06 -0.28
C GLY A 174 -8.02 20.91 -1.77
N GLU A 175 -7.32 21.87 -2.39
CA GLU A 175 -6.97 21.83 -3.81
C GLU A 175 -6.03 20.67 -4.11
N VAL A 176 -6.48 19.71 -4.91
CA VAL A 176 -5.64 18.63 -5.43
C VAL A 176 -4.79 19.18 -6.57
N LEU A 177 -3.48 19.05 -6.44
CA LEU A 177 -2.52 19.50 -7.44
C LEU A 177 -2.58 18.59 -8.69
N PRO A 178 -2.13 19.07 -9.87
CA PRO A 178 -2.12 18.26 -11.10
C PRO A 178 -1.21 17.03 -11.05
N ASP A 179 -0.29 16.97 -10.08
CA ASP A 179 0.68 15.89 -9.92
C ASP A 179 -0.01 14.54 -9.62
N GLU A 180 0.26 13.55 -10.47
CA GLU A 180 -0.23 12.18 -10.32
C GLU A 180 0.89 11.17 -10.65
N ILE A 181 1.15 10.24 -9.73
CA ILE A 181 2.21 9.22 -9.86
C ILE A 181 1.54 7.83 -9.78
N PRO A 182 1.24 7.19 -10.92
CA PRO A 182 0.63 5.87 -10.94
C PRO A 182 1.66 4.76 -10.63
N GLY A 183 1.19 3.63 -10.11
CA GLY A 183 2.00 2.41 -9.99
C GLY A 183 2.96 2.38 -8.81
N THR A 184 2.79 3.26 -7.83
CA THR A 184 3.60 3.27 -6.60
C THR A 184 3.35 2.03 -5.74
N LEU A 185 4.38 1.56 -5.03
CA LEU A 185 4.32 0.44 -4.07
C LEU A 185 5.21 0.71 -2.85
N SER A 186 5.34 1.99 -2.46
CA SER A 186 6.15 2.44 -1.34
C SER A 186 5.43 3.50 -0.52
N GLY A 187 6.08 3.96 0.56
CA GLY A 187 5.77 5.25 1.15
C GLY A 187 6.04 6.43 0.20
N LEU A 188 5.64 7.62 0.62
CA LEU A 188 5.90 8.90 -0.07
C LEU A 188 6.74 9.76 0.86
N ILE A 189 7.96 10.09 0.45
CA ILE A 189 8.93 10.76 1.32
C ILE A 189 9.17 12.18 0.82
N TRP A 190 8.75 13.18 1.57
CA TRP A 190 9.05 14.57 1.25
C TRP A 190 10.55 14.82 1.35
N VAL A 191 11.15 15.38 0.30
CA VAL A 191 12.51 15.93 0.39
C VAL A 191 12.45 17.31 1.04
N LYS A 192 13.60 17.82 1.48
CA LYS A 192 13.64 19.08 2.23
C LYS A 192 13.02 20.25 1.43
N ASN A 193 12.39 21.15 2.18
CA ASN A 193 11.64 22.30 1.66
C ASN A 193 10.38 21.93 0.86
N ASP A 194 9.92 20.68 0.93
CA ASP A 194 8.64 20.23 0.38
C ASP A 194 8.52 20.45 -1.14
N THR A 195 9.67 20.32 -1.81
CA THR A 195 9.83 20.58 -3.25
C THR A 195 9.64 19.34 -4.12
N GLY A 196 9.70 18.15 -3.52
CA GLY A 196 9.58 16.89 -4.22
C GLY A 196 9.26 15.71 -3.31
N LEU A 197 8.97 14.58 -3.93
CA LEU A 197 8.66 13.31 -3.29
C LEU A 197 9.58 12.21 -3.79
N VAL A 198 10.14 11.44 -2.87
CA VAL A 198 10.79 10.16 -3.18
C VAL A 198 9.79 9.02 -3.00
N TYR A 199 9.75 8.13 -4.00
CA TYR A 199 8.83 7.01 -4.07
C TYR A 199 9.47 5.83 -4.85
N SER A 200 8.80 4.68 -4.87
CA SER A 200 9.17 3.51 -5.66
C SER A 200 7.98 2.97 -6.42
N LEU A 201 8.20 2.57 -7.66
CA LEU A 201 7.21 1.90 -8.50
C LEU A 201 7.26 0.39 -8.29
N ALA A 202 6.11 -0.27 -8.38
CA ALA A 202 6.04 -1.71 -8.57
C ALA A 202 6.51 -2.07 -9.98
N ASN A 203 7.50 -2.95 -10.11
CA ASN A 203 7.82 -3.58 -11.37
C ASN A 203 6.82 -4.70 -11.73
N GLU A 204 7.08 -5.44 -12.81
CA GLU A 204 6.23 -6.54 -13.30
C GLU A 204 6.04 -7.70 -12.30
N ASN A 205 6.92 -7.80 -11.29
CA ASN A 205 6.94 -8.85 -10.27
C ASN A 205 6.42 -8.37 -8.89
N TRP A 206 5.69 -7.24 -8.81
CA TRP A 206 5.22 -6.66 -7.55
C TRP A 206 6.38 -6.39 -6.55
N ARG A 207 7.51 -5.94 -7.10
CA ARG A 207 8.73 -5.63 -6.37
C ARG A 207 9.08 -4.15 -6.58
N THR A 208 9.47 -3.49 -5.50
CA THR A 208 10.12 -2.18 -5.56
C THR A 208 11.61 -2.41 -5.80
N ASP A 209 12.09 -2.06 -6.98
CA ASP A 209 13.49 -2.21 -7.39
C ASP A 209 14.14 -0.86 -7.70
N ASN A 210 13.44 0.23 -7.40
CA ASN A 210 13.84 1.57 -7.74
C ASN A 210 13.52 2.53 -6.59
N ALA A 211 14.25 3.63 -6.52
CA ALA A 211 13.86 4.83 -5.79
C ALA A 211 13.89 6.00 -6.78
N ARG A 212 12.78 6.73 -6.87
CA ARG A 212 12.56 7.80 -7.85
C ARG A 212 12.23 9.10 -7.13
N LEU A 213 12.60 10.21 -7.74
CA LEU A 213 12.32 11.56 -7.26
C LEU A 213 11.40 12.29 -8.24
N HIS A 214 10.24 12.70 -7.74
CA HIS A 214 9.33 13.59 -8.41
C HIS A 214 9.49 15.02 -7.88
N TRP A 215 9.64 16.00 -8.76
CA TRP A 215 9.60 17.42 -8.39
C TRP A 215 8.20 17.97 -8.58
N ILE A 216 7.63 18.60 -7.56
CA ILE A 216 6.24 19.04 -7.60
C ILE A 216 6.03 20.06 -8.72
N GLY A 217 5.00 19.85 -9.53
CA GLY A 217 4.62 20.64 -10.70
C GLY A 217 5.39 20.31 -11.97
N GLN A 218 6.28 19.31 -11.96
CA GLN A 218 6.97 18.84 -13.16
C GLN A 218 6.25 17.65 -13.81
N PRO A 219 6.42 17.41 -15.12
CA PRO A 219 5.92 16.20 -15.75
C PRO A 219 6.57 14.95 -15.17
N LEU A 220 5.80 13.87 -15.00
CA LEU A 220 6.27 12.59 -14.46
C LEU A 220 7.46 12.00 -15.25
N GLU A 221 7.55 12.27 -16.55
CA GLU A 221 8.65 11.80 -17.41
C GLU A 221 9.99 12.45 -17.09
N SER A 222 9.99 13.54 -16.31
CA SER A 222 11.19 14.21 -15.83
C SER A 222 11.71 13.65 -14.50
N ASP A 223 10.99 12.71 -13.89
CA ASP A 223 11.38 12.09 -12.63
C ASP A 223 12.74 11.40 -12.76
N VAL A 224 13.54 11.54 -11.70
CA VAL A 224 14.90 11.02 -11.66
C VAL A 224 14.92 9.71 -10.89
N GLU A 225 15.49 8.65 -11.47
CA GLU A 225 15.80 7.43 -10.75
C GLU A 225 17.06 7.63 -9.90
N LEU A 226 16.88 7.73 -8.58
CA LEU A 226 17.96 7.92 -7.61
C LEU A 226 18.75 6.61 -7.38
N TYR A 227 18.07 5.47 -7.49
CA TYR A 227 18.66 4.15 -7.30
C TYR A 227 17.86 3.08 -8.05
N HIS A 228 18.57 2.06 -8.56
CA HIS A 228 18.00 0.86 -9.16
C HIS A 228 18.68 -0.39 -8.58
N GLU A 229 17.92 -1.46 -8.37
CA GLU A 229 18.38 -2.75 -7.87
C GLU A 229 18.15 -3.86 -8.90
N ASP A 230 19.24 -4.21 -9.58
CA ASP A 230 19.25 -5.24 -10.62
C ASP A 230 19.04 -6.66 -10.06
N ASP A 231 19.39 -6.91 -8.79
CA ASP A 231 19.19 -8.24 -8.18
C ASP A 231 17.72 -8.47 -7.85
N GLU A 232 17.08 -9.41 -8.55
CA GLU A 232 15.66 -9.75 -8.39
C GLU A 232 15.31 -10.24 -6.97
N GLY A 233 16.29 -10.73 -6.21
CA GLY A 233 16.10 -11.15 -4.82
C GLY A 233 15.98 -9.99 -3.82
N PHE A 234 16.38 -8.78 -4.22
CA PHE A 234 16.45 -7.62 -3.34
C PHE A 234 15.23 -6.71 -3.52
N ARG A 235 14.91 -5.89 -2.52
CA ARG A 235 13.92 -4.81 -2.63
C ARG A 235 14.58 -3.47 -2.33
N VAL A 236 14.00 -2.38 -2.81
CA VAL A 236 14.41 -1.00 -2.52
C VAL A 236 13.37 -0.34 -1.63
N GLY A 237 13.85 0.40 -0.64
CA GLY A 237 13.06 1.29 0.20
C GLY A 237 13.76 2.65 0.36
N ALA A 238 12.97 3.66 0.70
CA ALA A 238 13.44 5.01 0.99
C ALA A 238 12.75 5.54 2.26
N ALA A 239 13.51 6.24 3.11
CA ALA A 239 13.01 6.90 4.31
C ALA A 239 13.86 8.14 4.63
N LEU A 240 13.40 9.01 5.52
CA LEU A 240 14.25 10.02 6.14
C LEU A 240 14.88 9.46 7.43
N SER A 241 16.09 9.90 7.75
CA SER A 241 16.65 9.74 9.09
C SER A 241 15.78 10.43 10.12
N ALA A 242 15.84 10.02 11.40
CA ALA A 242 15.05 10.61 12.47
C ALA A 242 15.30 12.13 12.66
N ASN A 243 16.50 12.61 12.31
CA ASN A 243 16.82 14.04 12.30
C ASN A 243 16.53 14.77 10.97
N GLU A 244 15.94 14.06 9.99
CA GLU A 244 15.51 14.54 8.66
C GLU A 244 16.62 15.11 7.77
N LYS A 245 17.89 14.91 8.12
CA LYS A 245 19.03 15.40 7.33
C LYS A 245 19.41 14.48 6.19
N TRP A 246 19.00 13.22 6.24
CA TRP A 246 19.39 12.21 5.26
C TRP A 246 18.16 11.51 4.69
N LEU A 247 18.11 11.44 3.36
CA LEU A 247 17.37 10.43 2.66
C LEU A 247 18.19 9.12 2.72
N ILE A 248 17.60 8.10 3.32
CA ILE A 248 18.16 6.77 3.47
C ILE A 248 17.57 5.91 2.35
N ILE A 249 18.41 5.46 1.42
CA ILE A 249 18.04 4.47 0.40
C ILE A 249 18.59 3.12 0.85
N SER A 250 17.70 2.20 1.17
CA SER A 250 18.01 0.85 1.63
C SER A 250 17.68 -0.16 0.55
N THR A 251 18.54 -1.17 0.39
CA THR A 251 18.22 -2.35 -0.40
C THR A 251 18.61 -3.62 0.35
N GLY A 252 17.79 -4.66 0.23
CA GLY A 252 18.07 -5.93 0.89
C GLY A 252 17.20 -7.08 0.43
N ASP A 253 17.68 -8.29 0.70
CA ASP A 253 16.94 -9.55 0.61
C ASP A 253 16.62 -10.08 2.04
N HIS A 254 16.38 -11.38 2.18
CA HIS A 254 16.08 -11.99 3.48
C HIS A 254 17.27 -12.10 4.46
N GLU A 255 18.51 -11.90 4.01
CA GLU A 255 19.71 -12.08 4.85
C GLU A 255 20.82 -11.04 4.61
N THR A 256 20.62 -10.11 3.68
CA THR A 256 21.65 -9.19 3.18
C THR A 256 21.07 -7.79 3.03
N GLY A 257 21.72 -6.80 3.65
CA GLY A 257 21.36 -5.38 3.53
C GLY A 257 22.48 -4.54 2.94
N GLU A 258 22.09 -3.41 2.34
CA GLU A 258 22.97 -2.33 1.91
C GLU A 258 22.23 -1.00 1.99
N VAL A 259 22.89 0.00 2.56
CA VAL A 259 22.29 1.32 2.82
C VAL A 259 23.19 2.41 2.26
N ARG A 260 22.56 3.38 1.60
CA ARG A 260 23.15 4.62 1.10
C ARG A 260 22.47 5.80 1.76
N LEU A 261 23.26 6.80 2.15
CA LEU A 261 22.78 8.07 2.68
C LEU A 261 22.92 9.16 1.61
N VAL A 262 21.85 9.90 1.36
CA VAL A 262 21.83 11.07 0.47
C VAL A 262 21.42 12.27 1.33
N PRO A 263 22.11 13.43 1.27
CA PRO A 263 21.65 14.64 1.93
C PRO A 263 20.20 14.95 1.52
N ALA A 264 19.31 15.12 2.50
CA ALA A 264 17.89 15.38 2.22
C ALA A 264 17.64 16.74 1.55
N ASP A 265 18.63 17.65 1.61
CA ASP A 265 18.61 18.97 0.98
C ASP A 265 19.21 19.03 -0.42
N ASP A 266 19.86 17.95 -0.84
CA ASP A 266 20.32 17.73 -2.20
C ASP A 266 20.09 16.25 -2.55
N PRO A 267 18.83 15.86 -2.83
CA PRO A 267 18.49 14.46 -3.11
C PRO A 267 19.13 13.93 -4.41
N LEU A 268 19.78 14.78 -5.20
CA LEU A 268 20.54 14.41 -6.39
C LEU A 268 22.05 14.24 -6.13
N ALA A 269 22.51 14.51 -4.90
CA ALA A 269 23.89 14.29 -4.51
C ALA A 269 24.27 12.82 -4.65
N THR A 270 25.56 12.57 -4.88
CA THR A 270 26.09 11.20 -4.96
C THR A 270 25.82 10.46 -3.64
N PRO A 271 25.11 9.31 -3.68
CA PRO A 271 24.79 8.58 -2.46
C PRO A 271 26.05 8.07 -1.74
N LEU A 272 26.10 8.28 -0.42
CA LEU A 272 27.17 7.81 0.45
C LEU A 272 26.87 6.38 0.87
N LEU A 273 27.61 5.42 0.30
CA LEU A 273 27.50 4.02 0.70
C LEU A 273 28.04 3.82 2.12
N VAL A 274 27.19 3.31 3.02
CA VAL A 274 27.57 3.06 4.42
C VAL A 274 28.46 1.82 4.52
N LYS A 275 28.04 0.71 3.90
CA LYS A 275 28.80 -0.54 3.83
C LYS A 275 28.35 -1.31 2.59
N ARG A 276 29.29 -1.91 1.86
CA ARG A 276 28.94 -2.81 0.74
C ARG A 276 28.20 -4.04 1.26
N ARG A 277 27.21 -4.52 0.52
CA ARG A 277 26.50 -5.76 0.85
C ARG A 277 27.46 -6.93 1.01
N GLN A 278 27.16 -7.78 1.99
CA GLN A 278 27.83 -9.05 2.21
C GLN A 278 26.77 -10.07 2.60
N LYS A 279 26.74 -11.21 1.91
CA LYS A 279 25.77 -12.28 2.19
C LYS A 279 25.75 -12.65 3.68
N GLY A 280 24.55 -12.72 4.25
CA GLY A 280 24.34 -13.03 5.67
C GLY A 280 24.61 -11.86 6.62
N VAL A 281 24.73 -10.64 6.09
CA VAL A 281 24.87 -9.41 6.87
C VAL A 281 23.73 -8.46 6.54
N GLU A 282 22.77 -8.38 7.45
CA GLU A 282 21.70 -7.40 7.46
C GLU A 282 22.02 -6.28 8.44
N TYR A 283 21.68 -5.04 8.08
CA TYR A 283 21.86 -3.88 8.96
C TYR A 283 20.96 -2.71 8.52
N ASP A 284 20.55 -1.91 9.49
CA ASP A 284 19.85 -0.65 9.29
C ASP A 284 20.71 0.53 9.75
N VAL A 285 20.39 1.72 9.24
CA VAL A 285 21.08 2.97 9.58
C VAL A 285 20.04 4.02 9.94
N ASP A 286 20.33 4.80 10.97
CA ASP A 286 19.53 5.95 11.36
C ASP A 286 20.47 7.02 11.96
N GLU A 287 20.10 8.29 11.78
CA GLU A 287 20.75 9.43 12.43
C GLU A 287 19.71 10.25 13.18
N ARG A 288 19.94 10.44 14.47
CA ARG A 288 19.00 11.03 15.43
C ARG A 288 19.43 12.41 15.89
#